data_AF-A0A2K4FHG8-F1
#
_entry.id   AF-A0A2K4FHG8-F1
#
_cell.length_a   1.000
_cell.length_b   1.000
_cell.length_c   1.000
_cell.angle_alpha   90.00
_cell.angle_beta   90.00
_cell.angle_gamma   90.00
#
_symmetry.space_group_name_H-M   'P 1'
#
loop_
_entity.id
_entity.type
_entity.pdbx_description
1 polymer ?
#
loop_
_entity_poly.entity_id
_entity_poly.type
_entity_poly.pdbx_seq_one_letter_code
_entity_poly.pdbx_strand_id
1 'polypeptide(L)'
;MKILLIGANGTIGSAIDTELSPRHEIVRIGRHSGELQVDISDSASIRALFEKTGRFDALVCAAGNVTFAPLADMTEDSFALGLKDKLMGQVNLLLIGREFANDGASFTFTTGVLSHDPIKSGASAALVNGALDSFVRAAAIELPRGLRVNSVSPNVLLEAMGKYAPYFRGFKPVPAVDVALAYAKSVEGLQTGQTFHVG
;
A
#
# COMPACT_ATOMS: atom_id res chain seq x y z
N MET A 1 16.61 -7.95 -7.93
CA MET A 1 15.17 -8.10 -8.13
C MET A 1 14.65 -6.89 -8.88
N LYS A 2 13.66 -7.07 -9.74
CA LYS A 2 12.89 -5.98 -10.34
C LYS A 2 11.64 -5.71 -9.51
N ILE A 3 11.54 -4.49 -8.98
CA ILE A 3 10.50 -4.06 -8.05
C ILE A 3 9.64 -2.99 -8.70
N LEU A 4 8.33 -3.21 -8.74
CA LEU A 4 7.35 -2.20 -9.15
C LEU A 4 6.92 -1.42 -7.92
N LEU A 5 7.27 -0.13 -7.84
CA LEU A 5 6.93 0.74 -6.72
C LEU A 5 5.86 1.74 -7.12
N ILE A 6 4.61 1.46 -6.73
CA ILE A 6 3.46 2.33 -6.96
C ILE A 6 3.33 3.33 -5.81
N GLY A 7 3.24 4.62 -6.15
CA GLY A 7 3.27 5.72 -5.19
C GLY A 7 4.68 6.20 -4.86
N ALA A 8 5.67 5.98 -5.74
CA ALA A 8 7.08 6.27 -5.51
C ALA A 8 7.39 7.72 -5.11
N ASN A 9 6.60 8.69 -5.59
CA ASN A 9 6.77 10.11 -5.27
C ASN A 9 6.07 10.57 -3.97
N GLY A 10 5.33 9.68 -3.30
CA GLY A 10 4.71 9.98 -2.00
C GLY A 10 5.72 9.84 -0.86
N THR A 11 5.40 10.38 0.33
CA THR A 11 6.30 10.35 1.50
C THR A 11 6.79 8.94 1.85
N ILE A 12 5.88 7.94 1.89
CA ILE A 12 6.25 6.53 2.14
C ILE A 12 7.04 5.98 0.95
N GLY A 13 6.54 6.20 -0.28
CA GLY A 13 7.16 5.68 -1.49
C GLY A 13 8.60 6.14 -1.67
N SER A 14 8.91 7.41 -1.39
CA SER A 14 10.27 7.94 -1.51
C SER A 14 11.22 7.36 -0.45
N ALA A 15 10.71 7.04 0.75
CA ALA A 15 11.49 6.33 1.77
C ALA A 15 11.75 4.87 1.36
N ILE A 16 10.76 4.18 0.78
CA ILE A 16 10.92 2.81 0.24
C ILE A 16 11.93 2.79 -0.91
N ASP A 17 11.84 3.74 -1.84
CA ASP A 17 12.78 3.86 -2.94
C ASP A 17 14.22 4.02 -2.43
N THR A 18 14.42 4.94 -1.48
CA THR A 18 15.72 5.17 -0.83
C THR A 18 16.28 3.91 -0.17
N GLU A 19 15.42 3.12 0.49
CA GLU A 19 15.82 1.90 1.18
C GLU A 19 16.19 0.77 0.20
N LEU A 20 15.42 0.58 -0.87
CA LEU A 20 15.54 -0.60 -1.74
C LEU A 20 16.38 -0.37 -3.00
N SER A 21 16.45 0.85 -3.52
CA SER A 21 17.19 1.16 -4.76
C SER A 21 18.69 0.87 -4.72
N PRO A 22 19.40 0.87 -3.58
CA PRO A 22 20.81 0.49 -3.55
C PRO A 22 21.07 -0.98 -3.92
N ARG A 23 20.05 -1.85 -3.84
CA ARG A 23 20.21 -3.31 -4.02
C ARG A 23 19.31 -3.89 -5.12
N HIS A 24 18.36 -3.13 -5.62
CA HIS A 24 17.33 -3.60 -6.54
C HIS A 24 17.05 -2.60 -7.67
N GLU A 25 16.55 -3.12 -8.79
CA GLU A 25 16.01 -2.31 -9.86
C GLU A 25 14.60 -1.86 -9.47
N ILE A 26 14.40 -0.56 -9.25
CA ILE A 26 13.09 0.01 -8.91
C ILE A 26 12.50 0.67 -10.14
N VAL A 27 11.32 0.19 -10.57
CA VAL A 27 10.47 0.86 -11.55
C VAL A 27 9.52 1.78 -10.79
N ARG A 28 9.76 3.10 -10.85
CA ARG A 28 8.99 4.10 -10.10
C ARG A 28 7.68 4.43 -10.82
N ILE A 29 6.56 4.18 -10.16
CA ILE A 29 5.22 4.32 -10.75
C ILE A 29 4.39 5.29 -9.91
N GLY A 30 3.70 6.23 -10.57
CA GLY A 30 2.82 7.19 -9.91
C GLY A 30 1.51 7.40 -10.67
N ARG A 31 0.60 8.23 -10.13
CA ARG A 31 -0.64 8.59 -10.86
C ARG A 31 -0.38 9.62 -11.96
N HIS A 32 0.51 10.57 -11.69
CA HIS A 32 0.81 11.72 -12.55
C HIS A 32 2.30 11.96 -12.76
N SER A 33 3.15 11.09 -12.21
CA SER A 33 4.62 11.21 -12.24
C SER A 33 5.24 9.83 -12.16
N GLY A 34 6.58 9.75 -12.21
CA GLY A 34 7.33 8.49 -12.24
C GLY A 34 7.70 8.08 -13.66
N GLU A 35 8.39 6.95 -13.77
CA GLU A 35 8.81 6.35 -15.05
C GLU A 35 7.59 5.82 -15.83
N LEU A 36 6.58 5.33 -15.09
CA LEU A 36 5.30 4.89 -15.64
C LEU A 36 4.14 5.44 -14.80
N GLN A 37 2.95 5.44 -15.40
CA GLN A 37 1.73 5.94 -14.77
C GLN A 37 0.65 4.87 -14.66
N VAL A 38 -0.09 4.90 -13.56
CA VAL A 38 -1.24 4.02 -13.33
C VAL A 38 -2.32 4.72 -12.51
N ASP A 39 -3.58 4.54 -12.90
CA ASP A 39 -4.73 4.79 -12.03
C ASP A 39 -5.14 3.47 -11.39
N ILE A 40 -4.82 3.28 -10.11
CA ILE A 40 -5.13 2.04 -9.40
C ILE A 40 -6.64 1.84 -9.19
N SER A 41 -7.46 2.87 -9.38
CA SER A 41 -8.92 2.75 -9.30
C SER A 41 -9.55 2.16 -10.59
N ASP A 42 -8.73 1.92 -11.63
CA ASP A 42 -9.13 1.38 -12.92
C ASP A 42 -8.33 0.10 -13.26
N SER A 43 -9.03 -1.04 -13.30
CA SER A 43 -8.45 -2.34 -13.64
C SER A 43 -7.84 -2.39 -15.05
N ALA A 44 -8.37 -1.63 -16.02
CA ALA A 44 -7.80 -1.55 -17.35
C ALA A 44 -6.44 -0.82 -17.34
N SER A 45 -6.36 0.29 -16.59
CA SER A 45 -5.10 0.99 -16.33
C SER A 45 -4.06 0.07 -15.66
N ILE A 46 -4.46 -0.71 -14.65
CA ILE A 46 -3.59 -1.68 -13.98
C ILE A 46 -3.07 -2.75 -14.96
N ARG A 47 -3.95 -3.32 -15.80
CA ARG A 47 -3.51 -4.33 -16.78
C ARG A 47 -2.53 -3.74 -17.80
N ALA A 48 -2.81 -2.55 -18.32
CA ALA A 48 -1.93 -1.85 -19.24
C ALA A 48 -0.56 -1.52 -18.62
N LEU A 49 -0.50 -1.23 -17.31
CA LEU A 49 0.77 -1.08 -16.59
C LEU A 49 1.57 -2.39 -16.66
N PHE A 50 0.97 -3.52 -16.29
CA PHE A 50 1.68 -4.80 -16.26
C PHE A 50 2.14 -5.29 -17.62
N GLU A 51 1.35 -5.05 -18.68
CA GLU A 51 1.75 -5.32 -20.06
C GLU A 51 3.00 -4.52 -20.46
N LYS A 52 3.15 -3.28 -19.98
CA LYS A 52 4.33 -2.45 -20.21
C LYS A 52 5.53 -2.86 -19.37
N THR A 53 5.32 -3.19 -18.09
CA THR A 53 6.44 -3.57 -17.20
C THR A 53 6.98 -4.96 -17.48
N GLY A 54 6.14 -5.87 -17.99
CA GLY A 54 6.46 -7.29 -18.09
C GLY A 54 6.61 -7.94 -16.71
N ARG A 55 7.43 -9.00 -16.65
CA ARG A 55 7.64 -9.79 -15.42
C ARG A 55 8.34 -8.99 -14.32
N PHE A 56 8.02 -9.30 -13.06
CA PHE A 56 8.60 -8.64 -11.87
C PHE A 56 8.77 -9.63 -10.70
N ASP A 57 9.62 -9.25 -9.73
CA ASP A 57 9.92 -10.06 -8.54
C ASP A 57 9.23 -9.52 -7.28
N ALA A 58 8.92 -8.21 -7.24
CA ALA A 58 8.10 -7.64 -6.18
C ALA A 58 7.22 -6.49 -6.66
N LEU A 59 6.05 -6.34 -6.05
CA LEU A 59 5.18 -5.19 -6.19
C LEU A 59 4.96 -4.56 -4.81
N VAL A 60 5.16 -3.25 -4.73
CA VAL A 60 4.89 -2.45 -3.54
C VAL A 60 3.89 -1.37 -3.91
N CYS A 61 2.80 -1.26 -3.15
CA CYS A 61 1.85 -0.17 -3.28
C CYS A 61 1.86 0.70 -2.04
N ALA A 62 2.42 1.90 -2.17
CA ALA A 62 2.43 2.98 -1.19
C ALA A 62 1.45 4.11 -1.57
N ALA A 63 0.38 3.77 -2.30
CA ALA A 63 -0.64 4.68 -2.78
C ALA A 63 -2.04 4.26 -2.29
N GLY A 64 -2.96 5.22 -2.29
CA GLY A 64 -4.37 4.99 -1.96
C GLY A 64 -4.98 6.16 -1.21
N ASN A 65 -6.17 6.56 -1.63
CA ASN A 65 -6.93 7.68 -1.08
C ASN A 65 -8.12 7.19 -0.27
N VAL A 66 -8.46 7.93 0.78
CA VAL A 66 -9.62 7.70 1.64
C VAL A 66 -10.17 9.04 2.09
N THR A 67 -11.44 9.06 2.49
CA THR A 67 -12.11 10.28 2.96
C THR A 67 -11.89 10.46 4.46
N PHE A 68 -11.51 11.67 4.89
CA PHE A 68 -11.52 12.06 6.30
C PHE A 68 -12.67 13.04 6.54
N ALA A 69 -13.72 12.58 7.22
CA ALA A 69 -14.90 13.38 7.55
C ALA A 69 -15.56 12.87 8.84
N PRO A 70 -16.18 13.73 9.66
CA PRO A 70 -16.95 13.27 10.82
C PRO A 70 -18.01 12.24 10.41
N LEU A 71 -18.19 11.18 11.20
CA LEU A 71 -19.09 10.08 10.84
C LEU A 71 -20.52 10.55 10.56
N ALA A 72 -20.99 11.58 11.29
CA ALA A 72 -22.32 12.15 11.11
C ALA A 72 -22.54 12.79 9.72
N ASP A 73 -21.45 13.19 9.05
CA ASP A 73 -21.49 13.83 7.74
C ASP A 73 -21.18 12.82 6.61
N MET A 74 -20.88 11.56 6.94
CA MET A 74 -20.51 10.55 5.96
C MET A 74 -21.73 9.95 5.27
N THR A 75 -21.61 9.85 3.94
CA THR A 75 -22.56 9.17 3.05
C THR A 75 -21.91 7.93 2.44
N GLU A 76 -22.66 7.12 1.70
CA GLU A 76 -22.10 6.03 0.89
C GLU A 76 -20.98 6.52 -0.04
N ASP A 77 -21.20 7.65 -0.73
CA ASP A 77 -20.19 8.28 -1.60
C ASP A 77 -18.90 8.65 -0.85
N SER A 78 -19.02 8.99 0.44
CA SER A 78 -17.85 9.26 1.28
C SER A 78 -16.96 8.02 1.46
N PHE A 79 -17.52 6.82 1.38
CA PHE A 79 -16.77 5.57 1.40
C PHE A 79 -16.32 5.11 0.00
N ALA A 80 -17.07 5.46 -1.04
CA ALA A 80 -16.81 5.01 -2.42
C ALA A 80 -15.37 5.31 -2.90
N LEU A 81 -14.82 6.48 -2.55
CA LEU A 81 -13.42 6.81 -2.86
C LEU A 81 -12.44 5.79 -2.25
N GLY A 82 -12.56 5.52 -0.95
CA GLY A 82 -11.68 4.57 -0.25
C GLY A 82 -11.85 3.13 -0.73
N LEU A 83 -13.09 2.74 -1.03
CA LEU A 83 -13.42 1.42 -1.55
C LEU A 83 -12.85 1.20 -2.95
N LYS A 84 -12.97 2.18 -3.85
CA LYS A 84 -12.52 2.05 -5.24
C LYS A 84 -11.00 2.23 -5.38
N ASP A 85 -10.44 3.24 -4.73
CA ASP A 85 -9.04 3.64 -4.91
C ASP A 85 -8.10 2.83 -4.01
N LYS A 86 -8.20 2.96 -2.68
CA LYS A 86 -7.25 2.33 -1.77
C LYS A 86 -7.51 0.83 -1.57
N LEU A 87 -8.76 0.42 -1.36
CA LEU A 87 -9.11 -1.00 -1.15
C LEU A 87 -8.99 -1.77 -2.46
N MET A 88 -9.93 -1.55 -3.39
CA MET A 88 -9.99 -2.34 -4.62
C MET A 88 -8.80 -2.10 -5.53
N GLY A 89 -8.18 -0.92 -5.52
CA GLY A 89 -6.96 -0.72 -6.29
C GLY A 89 -5.82 -1.64 -5.85
N GLN A 90 -5.61 -1.82 -4.55
CA GLN A 90 -4.59 -2.75 -4.06
C GLN A 90 -4.98 -4.22 -4.25
N VAL A 91 -6.25 -4.57 -4.07
CA VAL A 91 -6.77 -5.92 -4.38
C VAL A 91 -6.55 -6.26 -5.86
N ASN A 92 -6.90 -5.34 -6.77
CA ASN A 92 -6.78 -5.53 -8.21
C ASN A 92 -5.33 -5.61 -8.67
N LEU A 93 -4.40 -4.89 -8.01
CA LEU A 93 -2.97 -5.05 -8.24
C LEU A 93 -2.49 -6.48 -7.97
N LEU A 94 -3.00 -7.17 -6.95
CA LEU A 94 -2.71 -8.60 -6.73
C LEU A 94 -3.39 -9.47 -7.79
N LEU A 95 -4.71 -9.31 -7.97
CA LEU A 95 -5.51 -10.19 -8.81
C LEU A 95 -5.03 -10.23 -10.26
N ILE A 96 -4.63 -9.07 -10.79
CA ILE A 96 -4.09 -8.92 -12.15
C ILE A 96 -2.58 -9.18 -12.14
N GLY A 97 -1.85 -8.58 -11.20
CA GLY A 97 -0.38 -8.63 -11.17
C GLY A 97 0.18 -10.03 -10.99
N ARG A 98 -0.55 -10.94 -10.33
CA ARG A 98 -0.14 -12.35 -10.19
C ARG A 98 0.02 -13.09 -11.53
N GLU A 99 -0.59 -12.62 -12.61
CA GLU A 99 -0.38 -13.17 -13.97
C GLU A 99 1.03 -12.85 -14.49
N PHE A 100 1.58 -11.71 -14.05
CA PHE A 100 2.87 -11.16 -14.49
C PHE A 100 4.00 -11.40 -13.48
N ALA A 101 3.68 -11.77 -12.24
CA ALA A 101 4.65 -12.01 -11.18
C ALA A 101 5.50 -13.28 -11.44
N ASN A 102 6.81 -13.20 -11.22
CA ASN A 102 7.71 -14.36 -11.19
C ASN A 102 7.36 -15.34 -10.06
N ASP A 103 7.81 -16.58 -10.16
CA ASP A 103 7.64 -17.55 -9.06
C ASP A 103 8.36 -17.01 -7.81
N GLY A 104 7.74 -17.14 -6.64
CA GLY A 104 8.27 -16.59 -5.39
C GLY A 104 8.13 -15.07 -5.22
N ALA A 105 7.52 -14.36 -6.18
CA ALA A 105 7.38 -12.91 -6.10
C ALA A 105 6.49 -12.45 -4.93
N SER A 106 6.74 -11.21 -4.46
CA SER A 106 6.04 -10.63 -3.31
C SER A 106 5.15 -9.45 -3.66
N PHE A 107 4.05 -9.31 -2.92
CA PHE A 107 3.15 -8.16 -2.95
C PHE A 107 3.15 -7.50 -1.57
N THR A 108 3.33 -6.19 -1.50
CA THR A 108 3.30 -5.45 -0.22
C THR A 108 2.37 -4.26 -0.32
N PHE A 109 1.33 -4.27 0.50
CA PHE A 109 0.26 -3.27 0.52
C PHE A 109 0.37 -2.33 1.71
N THR A 110 -0.25 -1.16 1.59
CA THR A 110 -0.28 -0.14 2.64
C THR A 110 -1.66 -0.05 3.27
N THR A 111 -1.73 -0.36 4.57
CA THR A 111 -2.92 -0.14 5.39
C THR A 111 -2.73 1.09 6.27
N GLY A 112 -2.60 0.91 7.59
CA GLY A 112 -2.31 1.97 8.55
C GLY A 112 -3.04 1.79 9.87
N VAL A 113 -2.48 2.42 10.91
CA VAL A 113 -2.85 2.27 12.33
C VAL A 113 -4.36 2.37 12.61
N LEU A 114 -5.10 3.11 11.80
CA LEU A 114 -6.54 3.28 11.93
C LEU A 114 -7.36 1.98 11.77
N SER A 115 -6.76 0.85 11.33
CA SER A 115 -7.44 -0.45 11.38
C SER A 115 -7.68 -0.95 12.80
N HIS A 116 -6.94 -0.46 13.80
CA HIS A 116 -7.00 -0.95 15.18
C HIS A 116 -6.92 0.15 16.25
N ASP A 117 -6.43 1.35 15.93
CA ASP A 117 -6.46 2.52 16.81
C ASP A 117 -7.18 3.70 16.11
N PRO A 118 -8.52 3.77 16.21
CA PRO A 118 -9.31 4.70 15.42
C PRO A 118 -9.26 6.13 15.97
N ILE A 119 -9.42 7.10 15.07
CA ILE A 119 -9.52 8.53 15.38
C ILE A 119 -10.87 9.11 14.93
N LYS A 120 -11.23 10.27 15.47
CA LYS A 120 -12.34 11.07 14.92
C LYS A 120 -12.08 11.34 13.43
N SER A 121 -13.14 11.21 12.63
CA SER A 121 -13.12 11.37 11.18
C SER A 121 -12.34 10.30 10.38
N GLY A 122 -11.88 9.24 11.04
CA GLY A 122 -11.07 8.18 10.41
C GLY A 122 -11.86 6.97 9.89
N ALA A 123 -13.20 6.98 9.89
CA ALA A 123 -14.01 5.78 9.64
C ALA A 123 -13.80 5.17 8.24
N SER A 124 -13.71 5.99 7.18
CA SER A 124 -13.40 5.51 5.81
C SER A 124 -12.05 4.79 5.78
N ALA A 125 -11.03 5.38 6.42
CA ALA A 125 -9.69 4.83 6.48
C ALA A 125 -9.64 3.52 7.27
N ALA A 126 -10.31 3.47 8.43
CA ALA A 126 -10.40 2.29 9.28
C ALA A 126 -11.05 1.10 8.54
N LEU A 127 -12.18 1.34 7.87
CA LEU A 127 -12.90 0.34 7.07
C LEU A 127 -12.00 -0.25 5.98
N VAL A 128 -11.34 0.62 5.20
CA VAL A 128 -10.46 0.19 4.10
C VAL A 128 -9.24 -0.57 4.62
N ASN A 129 -8.59 -0.06 5.68
CA ASN A 129 -7.40 -0.70 6.24
C ASN A 129 -7.72 -2.09 6.81
N GLY A 130 -8.82 -2.22 7.58
CA GLY A 130 -9.24 -3.51 8.13
C GLY A 130 -9.63 -4.53 7.06
N ALA A 131 -10.28 -4.07 5.98
CA ALA A 131 -10.60 -4.91 4.82
C ALA A 131 -9.33 -5.42 4.12
N LEU A 132 -8.34 -4.55 3.90
CA LEU A 132 -7.06 -4.93 3.31
C LEU A 132 -6.28 -5.90 4.19
N ASP A 133 -6.21 -5.67 5.52
CA ASP A 133 -5.52 -6.58 6.44
C ASP A 133 -6.15 -7.98 6.40
N SER A 134 -7.49 -8.06 6.28
CA SER A 134 -8.20 -9.34 6.16
C SER A 134 -7.98 -10.00 4.81
N PHE A 135 -8.01 -9.22 3.72
CA PHE A 135 -7.71 -9.71 2.37
C PHE A 135 -6.28 -10.29 2.28
N VAL A 136 -5.28 -9.60 2.83
CA VAL A 136 -3.88 -10.07 2.85
C VAL A 136 -3.76 -11.42 3.53
N ARG A 137 -4.37 -11.60 4.71
CA ARG A 137 -4.37 -12.88 5.43
C ARG A 137 -5.00 -14.00 4.63
N ALA A 138 -6.17 -13.74 4.03
CA ALA A 138 -6.90 -14.74 3.25
C ALA A 138 -6.17 -15.08 1.93
N ALA A 139 -5.72 -14.09 1.16
CA ALA A 139 -5.04 -14.31 -0.10
C ALA A 139 -3.73 -15.11 0.08
N ALA A 140 -3.02 -14.89 1.18
CA ALA A 140 -1.73 -15.53 1.45
C ALA A 140 -1.78 -17.06 1.50
N ILE A 141 -2.91 -17.68 1.85
CA ILE A 141 -3.04 -19.14 1.92
C ILE A 141 -3.43 -19.78 0.58
N GLU A 142 -3.84 -18.97 -0.40
CA GLU A 142 -4.32 -19.41 -1.71
C GLU A 142 -3.38 -19.02 -2.87
N LEU A 143 -2.36 -18.21 -2.60
CA LEU A 143 -1.42 -17.73 -3.61
C LEU A 143 -0.58 -18.89 -4.19
N PRO A 144 -0.62 -19.11 -5.52
CA PRO A 144 0.12 -20.21 -6.16
C PRO A 144 1.58 -19.82 -6.36
N ARG A 145 2.40 -20.76 -6.87
CA ARG A 145 3.79 -20.50 -7.34
C ARG A 145 4.70 -19.87 -6.28
N GLY A 146 4.42 -20.11 -5.00
CA GLY A 146 5.17 -19.54 -3.87
C GLY A 146 5.04 -18.02 -3.74
N LEU A 147 4.05 -17.39 -4.38
CA LEU A 147 3.81 -15.96 -4.26
C LEU A 147 3.48 -15.60 -2.80
N ARG A 148 3.92 -14.42 -2.37
CA ARG A 148 3.68 -13.91 -1.01
C ARG A 148 2.94 -12.58 -1.05
N VAL A 149 2.13 -12.31 -0.03
CA VAL A 149 1.48 -11.02 0.15
C VAL A 149 1.51 -10.61 1.62
N ASN A 150 1.86 -9.36 1.91
CA ASN A 150 1.78 -8.76 3.25
C ASN A 150 1.22 -7.34 3.17
N SER A 151 0.85 -6.76 4.31
CA SER A 151 0.60 -5.32 4.47
C SER A 151 1.58 -4.70 5.46
N VAL A 152 1.83 -3.40 5.29
CA VAL A 152 2.48 -2.53 6.27
C VAL A 152 1.44 -1.56 6.82
N SER A 153 1.34 -1.51 8.14
CA SER A 153 0.44 -0.64 8.89
C SER A 153 1.25 0.41 9.64
N PRO A 154 1.61 1.53 8.98
CA PRO A 154 2.29 2.62 9.66
C PRO A 154 1.34 3.39 10.58
N ASN A 155 1.87 3.89 11.69
CA ASN A 155 1.29 5.00 12.44
C ASN A 155 1.52 6.33 11.67
N VAL A 156 0.96 7.44 12.13
CA VAL A 156 1.09 8.74 11.46
C VAL A 156 2.56 9.11 11.28
N LEU A 157 2.92 9.52 10.06
CA LEU A 157 4.32 9.81 9.74
C LEU A 157 4.75 11.14 10.34
N LEU A 158 5.99 11.20 10.82
CA LEU A 158 6.61 12.43 11.32
C LEU A 158 6.59 13.53 10.26
N GLU A 159 6.93 13.18 9.03
CA GLU A 159 6.98 14.06 7.86
C GLU A 159 5.58 14.55 7.44
N ALA A 160 4.51 13.88 7.87
CA ALA A 160 3.14 14.21 7.55
C ALA A 160 2.42 14.99 8.66
N MET A 161 3.08 15.24 9.80
CA MET A 161 2.46 15.90 10.96
C MET A 161 1.97 17.31 10.65
N GLY A 162 2.59 18.04 9.72
CA GLY A 162 2.10 19.36 9.29
C GLY A 162 0.64 19.35 8.80
N LYS A 163 0.18 18.23 8.22
CA LYS A 163 -1.20 18.05 7.75
C LYS A 163 -2.07 17.26 8.73
N TYR A 164 -1.50 16.26 9.39
CA TYR A 164 -2.29 15.28 10.14
C TYR A 164 -2.31 15.48 11.65
N ALA A 165 -1.48 16.38 12.23
CA ALA A 165 -1.42 16.58 13.68
C ALA A 165 -2.78 16.81 14.37
N PRO A 166 -3.75 17.57 13.80
CA PRO A 166 -5.05 17.76 14.44
C PRO A 166 -5.85 16.47 14.61
N TYR A 167 -5.65 15.49 13.74
CA TYR A 167 -6.36 14.21 13.75
C TYR A 167 -5.76 13.19 14.74
N PHE A 168 -4.46 13.29 15.00
CA PHE A 168 -3.67 12.29 15.73
C PHE A 168 -3.11 12.84 17.05
N ARG A 169 -3.87 13.66 17.77
CA ARG A 169 -3.45 14.16 19.09
C ARG A 169 -3.22 12.99 20.06
N GLY A 170 -2.05 12.95 20.69
CA GLY A 170 -1.66 11.87 21.61
C GLY A 170 -0.93 10.70 20.96
N PHE A 171 -0.85 10.65 19.62
CA PHE A 171 -0.04 9.65 18.92
C PHE A 171 1.42 10.10 18.87
N LYS A 172 2.34 9.14 19.01
CA LYS A 172 3.77 9.35 18.74
C LYS A 172 4.01 9.10 17.25
N PRO A 173 4.34 10.12 16.43
CA PRO A 173 4.59 9.89 15.02
C PRO A 173 5.86 9.07 14.80
N VAL A 174 5.92 8.43 13.63
CA VAL A 174 7.00 7.53 13.21
C VAL A 174 7.70 8.09 11.97
N PRO A 175 9.03 8.08 11.90
CA PRO A 175 9.76 8.45 10.68
C PRO A 175 9.42 7.55 9.49
N ALA A 176 9.29 8.11 8.28
CA ALA A 176 9.01 7.33 7.08
C ALA A 176 10.13 6.31 6.76
N VAL A 177 11.37 6.60 7.17
CA VAL A 177 12.51 5.68 7.01
C VAL A 177 12.34 4.40 7.84
N ASP A 178 11.76 4.48 9.04
CA ASP A 178 11.50 3.29 9.88
C ASP A 178 10.38 2.45 9.26
N VAL A 179 9.40 3.10 8.66
CA VAL A 179 8.32 2.44 7.91
C VAL A 179 8.87 1.70 6.70
N ALA A 180 9.84 2.28 5.97
CA ALA A 180 10.46 1.65 4.81
C ALA A 180 11.12 0.30 5.13
N LEU A 181 11.66 0.13 6.35
CA LEU A 181 12.23 -1.15 6.80
C LEU A 181 11.20 -2.29 6.83
N ALA A 182 9.93 -2.01 7.11
CA ALA A 182 8.88 -3.02 7.07
C ALA A 182 8.54 -3.46 5.63
N TYR A 183 8.66 -2.55 4.65
CA TYR A 183 8.56 -2.91 3.24
C TYR A 183 9.74 -3.76 2.79
N ALA A 184 10.96 -3.41 3.21
CA ALA A 184 12.15 -4.23 2.95
C ALA A 184 11.99 -5.64 3.55
N LYS A 185 11.52 -5.74 4.80
CA LYS A 185 11.20 -7.03 5.44
C LYS A 185 10.19 -7.86 4.63
N SER A 186 9.17 -7.23 4.06
CA SER A 186 8.17 -7.92 3.23
C SER A 186 8.76 -8.41 1.91
N VAL A 187 9.52 -7.55 1.23
CA VAL A 187 10.11 -7.82 -0.10
C VAL A 187 11.22 -8.86 -0.01
N GLU A 188 12.22 -8.61 0.85
CA GLU A 188 13.44 -9.41 0.97
C GLU A 188 13.28 -10.63 1.90
N GLY A 189 12.28 -10.62 2.79
CA GLY A 189 11.96 -11.73 3.69
C GLY A 189 11.12 -12.84 3.05
N LEU A 190 10.72 -13.84 3.85
CA LEU A 190 9.94 -15.01 3.37
C LEU A 190 8.54 -15.15 4.01
N GLN A 191 8.14 -14.19 4.85
CA GLN A 191 6.82 -14.21 5.49
C GLN A 191 5.71 -13.85 4.48
N THR A 192 4.51 -14.38 4.71
CA THR A 192 3.28 -14.09 3.96
C THR A 192 2.09 -14.01 4.92
N GLY A 193 1.04 -13.28 4.53
CA GLY A 193 -0.17 -13.08 5.32
C GLY A 193 0.01 -12.19 6.54
N GLN A 194 1.10 -11.42 6.61
CA GLN A 194 1.42 -10.58 7.77
C GLN A 194 0.92 -9.15 7.59
N THR A 195 0.57 -8.52 8.71
CA THR A 195 0.46 -7.06 8.83
C THR A 195 1.64 -6.57 9.69
N PHE A 196 2.58 -5.86 9.09
CA PHE A 196 3.73 -5.29 9.81
C PHE A 196 3.36 -3.94 10.39
N HIS A 197 3.16 -3.89 11.71
CA HIS A 197 2.88 -2.65 12.45
C HIS A 197 4.16 -1.86 12.69
N VAL A 198 4.13 -0.56 12.43
CA VAL A 198 5.28 0.34 12.66
C VAL A 198 4.81 1.61 13.37
N GLY A 199 5.24 1.73 14.63
CA GLY A 199 4.85 2.82 15.53
C GLY A 199 3.46 2.68 16.13
#